data_AF-A0A2W6C882-F1
#
_entry.id   AF-A0A2W6C882-F1
#
_cell.length_a   1.000
_cell.length_b   1.000
_cell.length_c   1.000
_cell.angle_alpha   90.00
_cell.angle_beta   90.00
_cell.angle_gamma   90.00
#
_symmetry.space_group_name_H-M   'P 1'
#
loop_
_entity.id
_entity.type
_entity.pdbx_description
1 polymer ?
#
loop_
_entity_poly.entity_id
_entity_poly.type
_entity_poly.pdbx_seq_one_letter_code
_entity_poly.pdbx_strand_id
1 'polypeptide(L)'
;MVAVVLPVGHYLGQFFTSEQAQEPESHEVRLGDEVFELSPNEYAVWGLAHGDLETLQKTKRSRPVIESEARELGVADPTTAFNDLMSQGVLTQVMPVGSALRRFAEQYLVAPLSLGLGNTAEQLGTLLVGHPEQPRVGIGYEVYRVWSFAGHYPSLWDACVNLAEPTADGQTSTDPSFLLNTFFDVLPALLSVSCVYIDRRRP
;
A
#
# COMPACT_ATOMS: atom_id res chain seq x y z
N MET A 1 -0.17 -4.08 20.76
CA MET A 1 -0.09 -4.08 19.28
C MET A 1 -0.94 -2.94 18.76
N VAL A 2 -0.50 -2.28 17.69
CA VAL A 2 -1.15 -1.09 17.13
C VAL A 2 -1.55 -1.39 15.68
N ALA A 3 -2.71 -0.88 15.25
CA ALA A 3 -3.14 -0.97 13.86
C ALA A 3 -2.20 -0.20 12.94
N VAL A 4 -1.87 -0.81 11.80
CA VAL A 4 -1.16 -0.15 10.71
C VAL A 4 -2.21 0.55 9.85
N VAL A 5 -2.01 1.84 9.60
CA VAL A 5 -2.78 2.63 8.65
C VAL A 5 -2.14 2.45 7.28
N LEU A 6 -2.94 2.12 6.28
CA LEU A 6 -2.50 2.00 4.89
C LEU A 6 -3.30 2.97 4.02
N PRO A 7 -2.64 3.69 3.11
CA PRO A 7 -3.32 4.42 2.05
C PRO A 7 -3.93 3.45 1.03
N VAL A 8 -5.14 3.76 0.59
CA VAL A 8 -5.89 2.99 -0.39
C VAL A 8 -6.26 3.92 -1.56
N GLY A 9 -6.14 3.38 -2.77
CA GLY A 9 -6.39 4.09 -4.02
C GLY A 9 -5.12 4.42 -4.79
N HIS A 10 -5.29 4.71 -6.08
CA HIS A 10 -4.25 5.13 -7.00
C HIS A 10 -4.26 6.65 -7.14
N TYR A 11 -3.18 7.31 -6.73
CA TYR A 11 -3.05 8.76 -6.87
C TYR A 11 -2.97 9.17 -8.34
N LEU A 12 -3.83 10.10 -8.75
CA LEU A 12 -3.94 10.59 -10.13
C LEU A 12 -3.26 11.95 -10.34
N GLY A 13 -2.92 12.65 -9.25
CA GLY A 13 -2.20 13.91 -9.31
C GLY A 13 -2.93 15.05 -8.65
N GLN A 14 -2.37 16.24 -8.88
CA GLN A 14 -2.93 17.52 -8.47
C GLN A 14 -3.99 17.97 -9.47
N PHE A 15 -5.07 18.56 -8.97
CA PHE A 15 -6.11 19.15 -9.79
C PHE A 15 -6.15 20.66 -9.58
N PHE A 16 -6.08 21.40 -10.70
CA PHE A 16 -6.14 22.86 -10.74
C PHE A 16 -7.40 23.32 -11.49
N THR A 17 -8.22 24.17 -10.88
CA THR A 17 -9.45 24.68 -11.53
C THR A 17 -9.27 26.05 -12.19
N SER A 18 -8.14 26.71 -11.92
CA SER A 18 -7.84 28.05 -12.43
C SER A 18 -6.36 28.20 -12.80
N GLU A 19 -6.07 28.89 -13.90
CA GLU A 19 -4.70 29.25 -14.33
C GLU A 19 -3.98 30.18 -13.34
N GLN A 20 -4.73 30.81 -12.43
CA GLN A 20 -4.18 31.75 -11.44
C GLN A 20 -3.90 31.08 -10.09
N ALA A 21 -4.33 29.83 -9.89
CA ALA A 21 -4.13 29.11 -8.64
C ALA A 21 -2.63 28.82 -8.43
N GLN A 22 -2.13 29.15 -7.23
CA GLN A 22 -0.73 28.87 -6.85
C GLN A 22 -0.56 27.51 -6.16
N GLU A 23 -1.66 26.97 -5.63
CA GLU A 23 -1.75 25.67 -4.97
C GLU A 23 -2.92 24.89 -5.58
N PRO A 24 -2.85 23.55 -5.64
CA PRO A 24 -3.95 22.74 -6.16
C PRO A 24 -5.18 22.87 -5.25
N GLU A 25 -6.37 22.97 -5.85
CA GLU A 25 -7.62 22.96 -5.09
C GLU A 25 -7.89 21.57 -4.49
N SER A 26 -7.50 20.51 -5.19
CA SER A 26 -7.63 19.14 -4.71
C SER A 26 -6.56 18.21 -5.28
N HIS A 27 -6.49 17.02 -4.69
CA HIS A 27 -5.66 15.91 -5.12
C HIS A 27 -6.57 14.72 -5.43
N GLU A 28 -6.43 14.12 -6.61
CA GLU A 28 -7.32 13.05 -7.04
C GLU A 28 -6.77 11.67 -6.70
N VAL A 29 -7.62 10.81 -6.14
CA VAL A 29 -7.33 9.40 -5.85
C VAL A 29 -8.42 8.52 -6.45
N ARG A 30 -8.04 7.60 -7.35
CA ARG A 30 -8.94 6.58 -7.89
C ARG A 30 -9.07 5.40 -6.93
N LEU A 31 -10.29 4.99 -6.63
CA LEU A 31 -10.59 3.79 -5.84
C LEU A 31 -11.75 3.03 -6.49
N GLY A 32 -11.48 1.81 -6.99
CA GLY A 32 -12.39 1.11 -7.88
C GLY A 32 -12.65 1.92 -9.14
N ASP A 33 -13.93 2.16 -9.45
CA ASP A 33 -14.37 2.93 -10.60
C ASP A 33 -14.69 4.40 -10.25
N GLU A 34 -14.38 4.83 -9.03
CA GLU A 34 -14.65 6.16 -8.51
C GLU A 34 -13.35 6.98 -8.37
N VAL A 35 -13.47 8.31 -8.48
CA VAL A 35 -12.40 9.26 -8.20
C VAL A 35 -12.81 10.12 -7.00
N PHE A 36 -11.93 10.19 -6.02
CA PHE A 36 -12.10 10.97 -4.80
C PHE A 36 -11.20 12.19 -4.88
N GLU A 37 -11.78 13.37 -4.68
CA GLU A 37 -11.05 14.63 -4.55
C GLU A 37 -10.70 14.85 -3.08
N LEU A 38 -9.42 14.85 -2.77
CA LEU A 38 -8.91 15.12 -1.43
C LEU A 38 -8.55 16.60 -1.31
N SER A 39 -9.08 17.27 -0.29
CA SER A 39 -8.60 18.59 0.10
C SER A 39 -7.11 18.55 0.48
N PRO A 40 -6.40 19.70 0.51
CA PRO A 40 -4.99 19.72 0.92
C PRO A 40 -4.73 19.09 2.30
N ASN A 41 -5.65 19.27 3.26
CA ASN A 41 -5.54 18.66 4.59
C ASN A 41 -5.73 17.14 4.56
N GLU A 42 -6.70 16.65 3.81
CA GLU A 42 -6.92 15.21 3.59
C GLU A 42 -5.73 14.59 2.86
N TYR A 43 -5.24 15.24 1.81
CA TYR A 43 -4.06 14.79 1.08
C TYR A 43 -2.81 14.74 1.97
N ALA A 44 -2.60 15.72 2.85
CA ALA A 44 -1.49 15.69 3.80
C ALA A 44 -1.57 14.45 4.71
N VAL A 45 -2.76 14.14 5.26
CA VAL A 45 -2.97 12.95 6.12
C VAL A 45 -2.82 11.64 5.32
N TRP A 46 -3.37 11.57 4.11
CA TRP A 46 -3.27 10.41 3.21
C TRP A 46 -1.82 10.17 2.76
N GLY A 47 -1.10 11.24 2.42
CA GLY A 47 0.32 11.22 2.07
C GLY A 47 1.17 10.72 3.25
N LEU A 48 0.93 11.23 4.46
CA LEU A 48 1.58 10.73 5.67
C LEU A 48 1.30 9.26 5.96
N ALA A 49 0.20 8.68 5.48
CA ALA A 49 -0.05 7.24 5.64
C ALA A 49 0.91 6.37 4.80
N HIS A 50 1.51 6.89 3.73
CA HIS A 50 2.55 6.19 2.98
C HIS A 50 3.84 6.05 3.79
N GLY A 51 4.20 7.12 4.53
CA GLY A 51 5.50 7.23 5.16
C GLY A 51 6.65 7.25 4.15
N ASP A 52 7.85 6.95 4.62
CA ASP A 52 9.06 6.78 3.81
C ASP A 52 9.88 5.61 4.37
N LEU A 53 10.87 5.12 3.61
CA LEU A 53 11.64 3.94 4.01
C LEU A 53 12.40 4.14 5.33
N GLU A 54 12.87 5.34 5.63
CA GLU A 54 13.61 5.61 6.86
C GLU A 54 12.67 5.64 8.07
N THR A 55 11.52 6.29 7.95
CA THR A 55 10.53 6.35 9.03
C THR A 55 9.89 4.99 9.30
N LEU A 56 9.62 4.20 8.27
CA LEU A 56 9.03 2.86 8.38
C LEU A 56 9.94 1.85 9.09
N GLN A 57 11.26 2.03 9.05
CA GLN A 57 12.20 1.22 9.83
C GLN A 57 12.10 1.48 11.33
N LYS A 58 11.67 2.68 11.72
CA LYS A 58 11.62 3.13 13.13
C LYS A 58 10.25 2.92 13.75
N THR A 59 9.19 3.25 13.00
CA THR A 59 7.83 3.34 13.55
C THR A 59 6.78 2.91 12.53
N LYS A 60 5.83 2.08 12.97
CA LYS A 60 4.65 1.73 12.16
C LYS A 60 3.74 2.95 11.99
N ARG A 61 3.23 3.16 10.77
CA ARG A 61 2.22 4.20 10.48
C ARG A 61 0.94 3.86 11.22
N SER A 62 0.74 4.49 12.37
CA SER A 62 -0.47 4.36 13.17
C SER A 62 -1.20 5.69 13.20
N ARG A 63 -2.50 5.67 13.51
CA ARG A 63 -3.31 6.90 13.58
C ARG A 63 -2.68 7.98 14.48
N PRO A 64 -2.24 7.69 15.72
CA PRO A 64 -1.63 8.72 16.57
C PRO A 64 -0.36 9.33 15.97
N VAL A 65 0.45 8.53 15.26
CA VAL A 65 1.67 9.00 14.60
C VAL A 65 1.33 9.93 13.44
N ILE A 66 0.42 9.49 12.55
CA ILE A 66 -0.03 10.30 11.40
C ILE A 66 -0.66 11.61 11.86
N GLU A 67 -1.56 11.56 12.86
CA GLU A 67 -2.19 12.77 13.37
C GLU A 67 -1.17 13.72 14.04
N SER A 68 -0.14 13.19 14.73
CA SER A 68 0.93 14.02 15.31
C SER A 68 1.72 14.75 14.23
N GLU A 69 2.21 14.03 13.23
CA GLU A 69 2.99 14.59 12.13
C GLU A 69 2.15 15.57 11.29
N ALA A 70 0.86 15.29 11.09
CA ALA A 70 -0.04 16.22 10.41
C ALA A 70 -0.18 17.55 11.17
N ARG A 71 -0.27 17.54 12.50
CA ARG A 71 -0.28 18.77 13.31
C ARG A 71 1.04 19.54 13.15
N GLU A 72 2.17 18.85 13.12
CA GLU A 72 3.50 19.45 12.92
C GLU A 72 3.62 20.10 11.53
N LEU A 73 2.95 19.54 10.52
CA LEU A 73 2.84 20.13 9.18
C LEU A 73 1.80 21.24 9.06
N GLY A 74 1.11 21.61 10.16
CA GLY A 74 0.14 22.70 10.17
C GLY A 74 -1.27 22.33 9.70
N VAL A 75 -1.60 21.04 9.58
CA VAL A 75 -2.97 20.60 9.28
C VAL A 75 -3.88 20.97 10.46
N ALA A 76 -4.91 21.77 10.20
CA ALA A 76 -5.73 22.40 11.23
C ALA A 76 -6.53 21.39 12.08
N ASP A 77 -7.13 20.38 11.44
CA ASP A 77 -7.85 19.29 12.12
C ASP A 77 -7.54 17.92 11.50
N PRO A 78 -6.40 17.31 11.87
CA PRO A 78 -6.01 16.00 11.34
C PRO A 78 -6.96 14.88 11.75
N THR A 79 -7.70 15.06 12.85
CA THR A 79 -8.62 14.03 13.36
C THR A 79 -9.83 13.91 12.45
N THR A 80 -10.40 15.05 12.06
CA THR A 80 -11.51 15.10 11.10
C THR A 80 -11.04 14.61 9.72
N ALA A 81 -9.94 15.13 9.19
CA ALA A 81 -9.39 14.67 7.90
C ALA A 81 -9.12 13.15 7.88
N PHE A 82 -8.56 12.58 8.95
CA PHE A 82 -8.36 11.12 9.05
C PHE A 82 -9.68 10.35 9.04
N ASN A 83 -10.70 10.82 9.78
CA ASN A 83 -12.00 10.15 9.84
C ASN A 83 -12.72 10.22 8.48
N ASP A 84 -12.63 11.35 7.78
CA ASP A 84 -13.23 11.55 6.46
C ASP A 84 -12.62 10.59 5.44
N LEU A 85 -11.29 10.51 5.38
CA LEU A 85 -10.56 9.55 4.54
C LEU A 85 -10.91 8.08 4.85
N MET A 86 -11.06 7.72 6.12
CA MET A 86 -11.50 6.38 6.54
C MET A 86 -12.93 6.10 6.09
N SER A 87 -13.82 7.10 6.16
CA SER A 87 -15.22 6.97 5.75
C SER A 87 -15.39 6.81 4.23
N GLN A 88 -14.53 7.48 3.46
CA GLN A 88 -14.46 7.38 2.00
C GLN A 88 -13.79 6.06 1.54
N GLY A 89 -13.04 5.40 2.43
CA GLY A 89 -12.34 4.15 2.16
C GLY A 89 -10.99 4.32 1.47
N VAL A 90 -10.49 5.56 1.34
CA VAL A 90 -9.15 5.90 0.82
C VAL A 90 -8.06 5.77 1.90
N LEU A 91 -8.44 5.55 3.15
CA LEU A 91 -7.58 5.02 4.21
C LEU A 91 -8.18 3.74 4.81
N THR A 92 -7.33 2.84 5.27
CA THR A 92 -7.75 1.66 6.04
C THR A 92 -6.84 1.41 7.24
N GLN A 93 -7.38 0.75 8.27
CA GLN A 93 -6.64 0.34 9.46
C GLN A 93 -6.65 -1.17 9.60
N VAL A 94 -5.46 -1.76 9.67
CA VAL A 94 -5.29 -3.21 9.75
C VAL A 94 -4.54 -3.58 11.01
N MET A 95 -5.17 -4.41 11.84
CA MET A 95 -4.46 -5.08 12.92
C MET A 95 -3.62 -6.21 12.31
N PRO A 96 -2.28 -6.20 12.48
CA PRO A 96 -1.39 -7.18 11.83
C PRO A 96 -1.37 -8.52 12.57
N VAL A 97 -2.53 -9.03 12.96
CA VAL A 97 -2.69 -10.29 13.71
C VAL A 97 -4.02 -10.97 13.46
N GLY A 98 -4.00 -12.29 13.57
CA GLY A 98 -5.19 -13.13 13.53
C GLY A 98 -5.97 -12.97 12.23
N SER A 99 -7.30 -13.02 12.33
CA SER A 99 -8.19 -12.93 11.16
C SER A 99 -8.29 -11.52 10.56
N ALA A 100 -7.79 -10.48 11.23
CA ALA A 100 -7.88 -9.11 10.72
C ALA A 100 -7.06 -8.92 9.42
N LEU A 101 -5.86 -9.50 9.38
CA LEU A 101 -5.02 -9.44 8.19
C LEU A 101 -5.65 -10.18 7.00
N ARG A 102 -6.23 -11.36 7.26
CA ARG A 102 -6.96 -12.11 6.23
C ARG A 102 -8.18 -11.34 5.71
N ARG A 103 -8.98 -10.73 6.59
CA ARG A 103 -10.13 -9.90 6.17
C ARG A 103 -9.70 -8.74 5.29
N PHE A 104 -8.59 -8.08 5.62
CA PHE A 104 -8.01 -7.06 4.74
C PHE A 104 -7.68 -7.65 3.35
N ALA A 105 -6.99 -8.79 3.31
CA ALA A 105 -6.60 -9.43 2.05
C ALA A 105 -7.79 -9.90 1.21
N GLU A 106 -8.93 -10.25 1.83
CA GLU A 106 -10.18 -10.62 1.14
C GLU A 106 -10.93 -9.40 0.57
N GLN A 107 -10.70 -8.20 1.12
CA GLN A 107 -11.41 -6.97 0.75
C GLN A 107 -10.67 -6.11 -0.28
N TYR A 108 -9.34 -6.26 -0.35
CA TYR A 108 -8.49 -5.43 -1.20
C TYR A 108 -7.65 -6.27 -2.14
N LEU A 109 -7.33 -5.71 -3.29
CA LEU A 109 -6.27 -6.19 -4.17
C LEU A 109 -5.07 -5.24 -4.10
N VAL A 110 -3.92 -5.72 -4.55
CA VAL A 110 -2.71 -4.92 -4.68
C VAL A 110 -2.25 -4.96 -6.13
N ALA A 111 -2.01 -3.79 -6.70
CA ALA A 111 -1.63 -3.64 -8.10
C ALA A 111 -0.23 -3.01 -8.21
N PRO A 112 0.70 -3.65 -8.95
CA PRO A 112 2.01 -3.09 -9.24
C PRO A 112 1.95 -1.78 -10.04
N LEU A 113 2.87 -0.85 -9.73
CA LEU A 113 3.08 0.39 -10.49
C LEU A 113 4.47 0.49 -11.12
N SER A 114 5.40 -0.39 -10.71
CA SER A 114 6.81 -0.34 -11.09
C SER A 114 7.22 -1.58 -11.88
N LEU A 115 8.43 -1.57 -12.44
CA LEU A 115 9.02 -2.71 -13.14
C LEU A 115 9.73 -3.64 -12.16
N GLY A 116 9.69 -4.93 -12.48
CA GLY A 116 10.56 -5.92 -11.87
C GLY A 116 11.92 -5.87 -12.56
N LEU A 117 12.97 -5.56 -11.80
CA LEU A 117 14.33 -5.39 -12.32
C LEU A 117 15.18 -6.65 -12.15
N GLY A 118 14.64 -7.68 -11.49
CA GLY A 118 15.35 -8.94 -11.22
C GLY A 118 16.41 -8.80 -10.11
N ASN A 119 17.30 -9.77 -10.03
CA ASN A 119 18.41 -9.77 -9.09
C ASN A 119 19.75 -9.44 -9.79
N THR A 120 20.83 -9.36 -9.02
CA THR A 120 22.19 -9.27 -9.56
C THR A 120 23.01 -10.49 -9.18
N ALA A 121 24.17 -10.68 -9.81
CA ALA A 121 25.08 -11.78 -9.49
C ALA A 121 25.56 -11.72 -8.03
N GLU A 122 25.65 -10.52 -7.46
CA GLU A 122 26.08 -10.26 -6.08
C GLU A 122 24.96 -10.45 -5.06
N GLN A 123 23.69 -10.34 -5.48
CA GLN A 123 22.52 -10.37 -4.60
C GLN A 123 21.44 -11.31 -5.11
N LEU A 124 21.77 -12.61 -5.24
CA LEU A 124 20.86 -13.61 -5.82
C LEU A 124 19.51 -13.75 -5.09
N GLY A 125 19.48 -13.50 -3.77
CA GLY A 125 18.27 -13.62 -2.93
C GLY A 125 17.37 -12.38 -2.90
N THR A 126 17.79 -11.28 -3.52
CA THR A 126 17.06 -10.01 -3.51
C THR A 126 16.66 -9.65 -4.92
N LEU A 127 15.36 -9.48 -5.16
CA LEU A 127 14.83 -8.98 -6.42
C LEU A 127 14.49 -7.50 -6.28
N LEU A 128 14.98 -6.70 -7.21
CA LEU A 128 14.81 -5.26 -7.25
C LEU A 128 13.51 -4.90 -7.99
N VAL A 129 12.82 -3.88 -7.47
CA VAL A 129 11.62 -3.28 -8.08
C VAL A 129 11.83 -1.77 -8.18
N GLY A 130 11.40 -1.17 -9.28
CA GLY A 130 11.47 0.28 -9.49
C GLY A 130 11.41 0.67 -10.96
N HIS A 131 12.15 1.71 -11.33
CA HIS A 131 12.32 2.12 -12.72
C HIS A 131 13.71 1.72 -13.23
N PRO A 132 13.92 1.61 -14.56
CA PRO A 132 15.25 1.38 -15.11
C PRO A 132 16.23 2.43 -14.57
N GLU A 133 17.42 1.98 -14.17
CA GLU A 133 18.48 2.81 -13.57
C GLU A 133 18.14 3.44 -12.19
N GLN A 134 16.92 3.23 -11.69
CA GLN A 134 16.45 3.76 -10.40
C GLN A 134 15.71 2.67 -9.61
N PRO A 135 16.42 1.64 -9.11
CA PRO A 135 15.82 0.67 -8.20
C PRO A 135 15.30 1.40 -6.96
N ARG A 136 14.07 1.08 -6.54
CA ARG A 136 13.39 1.74 -5.41
C ARG A 136 13.41 0.87 -4.16
N VAL A 137 13.29 -0.44 -4.31
CA VAL A 137 13.21 -1.40 -3.20
C VAL A 137 13.73 -2.77 -3.62
N GLY A 138 14.37 -3.48 -2.69
CA GLY A 138 14.75 -4.89 -2.84
C GLY A 138 13.87 -5.77 -1.96
N ILE A 139 13.33 -6.85 -2.53
CA ILE A 139 12.39 -7.75 -1.86
C ILE A 139 12.77 -9.22 -2.09
N GLY A 140 12.36 -10.09 -1.17
CA GLY A 140 12.58 -11.53 -1.29
C GLY A 140 11.67 -12.18 -2.33
N TYR A 141 12.01 -13.40 -2.75
CA TYR A 141 11.32 -14.14 -3.82
C TYR A 141 9.80 -14.26 -3.60
N GLU A 142 9.36 -14.62 -2.40
CA GLU A 142 7.93 -14.78 -2.10
C GLU A 142 7.15 -13.46 -2.23
N VAL A 143 7.72 -12.36 -1.73
CA VAL A 143 7.12 -11.03 -1.86
C VAL A 143 7.09 -10.60 -3.32
N TYR A 144 8.19 -10.83 -4.06
CA TYR A 144 8.28 -10.51 -5.49
C TYR A 144 7.24 -11.28 -6.31
N ARG A 145 7.00 -12.54 -5.97
CA ARG A 145 6.01 -13.38 -6.63
C ARG A 145 4.58 -12.89 -6.37
N VAL A 146 4.23 -12.59 -5.11
CA VAL A 146 2.92 -11.98 -4.80
C VAL A 146 2.78 -10.63 -5.50
N TRP A 147 3.79 -9.76 -5.41
CA TRP A 147 3.82 -8.46 -6.09
C TRP A 147 3.54 -8.61 -7.60
N SER A 148 4.25 -9.51 -8.28
CA SER A 148 4.16 -9.69 -9.74
C SER A 148 2.76 -10.12 -10.20
N PHE A 149 2.03 -10.89 -9.39
CA PHE A 149 0.80 -11.54 -9.81
C PHE A 149 -0.47 -11.05 -9.08
N ALA A 150 -0.37 -10.32 -7.97
CA ALA A 150 -1.53 -9.95 -7.15
C ALA A 150 -2.62 -9.23 -7.95
N GLY A 151 -2.26 -8.35 -8.88
CA GLY A 151 -3.20 -7.61 -9.72
C GLY A 151 -4.00 -8.44 -10.73
N HIS A 152 -3.65 -9.73 -10.91
CA HIS A 152 -4.39 -10.68 -11.76
C HIS A 152 -5.53 -11.38 -11.03
N TYR A 153 -5.57 -11.30 -9.71
CA TYR A 153 -6.59 -11.98 -8.89
C TYR A 153 -7.62 -10.98 -8.36
N PRO A 154 -8.83 -11.43 -8.00
CA PRO A 154 -9.87 -10.55 -7.48
C PRO A 154 -9.50 -9.87 -6.15
N SER A 155 -8.72 -10.53 -5.31
CA SER A 155 -8.24 -10.02 -4.02
C SER A 155 -6.81 -10.47 -3.73
N LEU A 156 -6.15 -9.82 -2.78
CA LEU A 156 -4.82 -10.22 -2.30
C LEU A 156 -4.87 -11.63 -1.68
N TRP A 157 -5.96 -11.99 -1.01
CA TRP A 157 -6.13 -13.34 -0.47
C TRP A 157 -6.22 -14.38 -1.57
N ASP A 158 -6.99 -14.12 -2.63
CA ASP A 158 -7.06 -15.02 -3.79
C ASP A 158 -5.68 -15.17 -4.45
N ALA A 159 -4.89 -14.10 -4.54
CA ALA A 159 -3.51 -14.18 -5.01
C ALA A 159 -2.66 -15.11 -4.13
N CYS A 160 -2.70 -14.95 -2.80
CA CYS A 160 -1.96 -15.80 -1.87
C CYS A 160 -2.39 -17.27 -1.96
N VAL A 161 -3.69 -17.56 -2.12
CA VAL A 161 -4.20 -18.93 -2.26
C VAL A 161 -3.75 -19.56 -3.58
N ASN A 162 -3.82 -18.83 -4.69
CA ASN A 162 -3.44 -19.37 -6.01
C ASN A 162 -1.91 -19.45 -6.20
N LEU A 163 -1.15 -18.63 -5.49
CA LEU A 163 0.31 -18.70 -5.49
C LEU A 163 0.85 -19.67 -4.44
N ALA A 164 0.06 -20.17 -3.50
CA ALA A 164 0.52 -21.26 -2.64
C ALA A 164 0.83 -22.50 -3.51
N GLU A 165 2.08 -22.96 -3.50
CA GLU A 165 2.49 -24.11 -4.32
C GLU A 165 2.06 -25.41 -3.63
N PRO A 166 1.37 -26.32 -4.34
CA PRO A 166 1.17 -27.68 -3.83
C PRO A 166 2.49 -28.46 -3.91
N THR A 167 2.84 -29.17 -2.85
CA THR A 167 3.84 -30.24 -2.90
C THR A 167 3.29 -31.48 -3.62
N ALA A 168 4.18 -32.35 -4.08
CA ALA A 168 3.85 -33.56 -4.82
C ALA A 168 2.98 -34.57 -4.04
N ASP A 169 2.89 -34.45 -2.72
CA ASP A 169 2.06 -35.25 -1.81
C ASP A 169 0.72 -34.55 -1.45
N GLY A 170 0.40 -33.42 -2.10
CA GLY A 170 -0.85 -32.69 -1.91
C GLY A 170 -0.92 -31.80 -0.66
N GLN A 171 0.19 -31.62 0.06
CA GLN A 171 0.34 -30.53 1.03
C GLN A 171 0.67 -29.23 0.28
N THR A 172 0.57 -28.05 0.90
CA THR A 172 1.10 -26.81 0.32
C THR A 172 2.51 -26.58 0.83
N SER A 173 3.50 -26.46 -0.07
CA SER A 173 4.89 -26.10 0.23
C SER A 173 4.97 -24.72 0.88
N THR A 174 4.04 -23.85 0.49
CA THR A 174 3.94 -22.48 0.97
C THR A 174 2.52 -22.20 1.42
N ASP A 175 2.32 -21.95 2.71
CA ASP A 175 1.02 -21.60 3.30
C ASP A 175 0.55 -20.22 2.77
N PRO A 176 -0.69 -20.06 2.25
CA PRO A 176 -1.24 -18.77 1.87
C PRO A 176 -1.14 -17.72 2.99
N SER A 177 -1.29 -18.14 4.25
CA SER A 177 -1.17 -17.26 5.41
C SER A 177 0.27 -16.80 5.57
N PHE A 178 1.25 -17.65 5.34
CA PHE A 178 2.67 -17.27 5.33
C PHE A 178 2.93 -16.21 4.25
N LEU A 179 2.50 -16.44 3.01
CA LEU A 179 2.61 -15.46 1.92
C LEU A 179 1.99 -14.12 2.27
N LEU A 180 0.78 -14.13 2.83
CA LEU A 180 0.09 -12.91 3.24
C LEU A 180 0.83 -12.15 4.33
N ASN A 181 1.29 -12.83 5.38
CA ASN A 181 2.05 -12.19 6.46
C ASN A 181 3.36 -11.59 5.91
N THR A 182 4.12 -12.36 5.13
CA THR A 182 5.39 -11.92 4.54
C THR A 182 5.19 -10.74 3.59
N PHE A 183 4.14 -10.74 2.77
CA PHE A 183 3.83 -9.63 1.88
C PHE A 183 3.39 -8.38 2.65
N PHE A 184 2.51 -8.54 3.65
CA PHE A 184 2.01 -7.43 4.45
C PHE A 184 3.12 -6.72 5.24
N ASP A 185 4.12 -7.46 5.72
CA ASP A 185 5.27 -6.87 6.40
C ASP A 185 6.06 -5.90 5.51
N VAL A 186 6.08 -6.11 4.19
CA VAL A 186 6.80 -5.27 3.22
C VAL A 186 5.88 -4.27 2.50
N LEU A 187 4.56 -4.47 2.55
CA LEU A 187 3.57 -3.64 1.87
C LEU A 187 3.70 -2.13 2.17
N PRO A 188 3.87 -1.67 3.43
CA PRO A 188 4.10 -0.24 3.71
C PRO A 188 5.31 0.33 2.96
N ALA A 189 6.40 -0.44 2.86
CA ALA A 189 7.59 -0.01 2.14
C ALA A 189 7.34 0.05 0.62
N LEU A 190 6.57 -0.90 0.05
CA LEU A 190 6.20 -0.86 -1.37
C LEU A 190 5.32 0.36 -1.69
N LEU A 191 4.40 0.71 -0.79
CA LEU A 191 3.53 1.88 -0.92
C LEU A 191 4.35 3.18 -0.86
N SER A 192 5.26 3.31 0.10
CA SER A 192 6.04 4.55 0.31
C SER A 192 6.92 4.94 -0.88
N VAL A 193 7.33 3.97 -1.70
CA VAL A 193 8.11 4.22 -2.93
C VAL A 193 7.30 4.05 -4.21
N SER A 194 5.96 4.07 -4.12
CA SER A 194 5.05 3.98 -5.28
C SER A 194 5.29 2.75 -6.16
N CYS A 195 5.69 1.62 -5.57
CA CYS A 195 5.85 0.35 -6.28
C CYS A 195 4.54 -0.44 -6.40
N VAL A 196 3.55 -0.10 -5.58
CA VAL A 196 2.19 -0.64 -5.61
C VAL A 196 1.18 0.42 -5.20
N TYR A 197 -0.10 0.17 -5.50
CA TYR A 197 -1.23 0.76 -4.77
C TYR A 197 -2.20 -0.34 -4.33
N ILE A 198 -3.03 -0.02 -3.34
CA ILE A 198 -4.12 -0.89 -2.88
C ILE A 198 -5.41 -0.43 -3.57
N ASP A 199 -6.21 -1.37 -4.08
CA ASP A 199 -7.52 -1.10 -4.66
C ASP A 199 -8.59 -1.98 -4.02
N ARG A 200 -9.87 -1.64 -4.24
CA ARG A 200 -10.97 -2.53 -3.87
C ARG A 200 -10.82 -3.87 -4.58
N ARG A 201 -11.24 -4.96 -3.93
CA ARG A 201 -11.36 -6.25 -4.61
C ARG A 201 -12.21 -6.12 -5.88
N ARG A 202 -11.87 -6.88 -6.91
CA ARG A 202 -12.70 -7.00 -8.11
C ARG A 202 -13.86 -7.99 -7.88
N PRO A 203 -15.01 -7.78 -8.53
CA PRO A 203 -16.15 -8.70 -8.46
C PRO A 203 -15.83 -10.07 -9.07
#